data_AF-A0AA43CRB8-F1
#
_entry.id   AF-A0AA43CRB8-F1
#
_cell.length_a   1.000
_cell.length_b   1.000
_cell.length_c   1.000
_cell.angle_alpha   90.00
_cell.angle_beta   90.00
_cell.angle_gamma   90.00
#
_symmetry.space_group_name_H-M   'P 1'
#
loop_
_entity.id
_entity.type
_entity.pdbx_description
1 polymer ?
#
loop_
_entity_poly.entity_id
_entity_poly.type
_entity_poly.pdbx_seq_one_letter_code
_entity_poly.pdbx_strand_id
1 'polypeptide(L)'
;MVRRLRLVSGLVLFVFVLTHFLNHALGLVSLEVLEAGRLWFLAFWRAPLVTLMLYGALLLHLALAFWALYRRRRLAMPALEATQLLTGLAIPPLVILHLLGTRFAAEVLGTQDSYTYILLIFGKFKPLVPFRQLAVMTFAWTHGCIGLHYWLRFRPWYPRIRLMAFAAALLVPVLALLGAFVAGRDVLRLAEDPAWLEAVVARLNFADAEALLLIGRLENGFLVGFFALLGLVLCLRVLRDWRARRRGAAYLTYP
;
A
#
# COMPACT_ATOMS: atom_id res chain seq x y z
N MET A 1 -3.33 2.51 25.57
CA MET A 1 -2.12 2.65 24.73
C MET A 1 -2.28 2.05 23.32
N VAL A 2 -2.54 0.75 23.17
CA VAL A 2 -2.64 0.03 21.87
C VAL A 2 -3.55 0.71 20.84
N ARG A 3 -4.75 1.15 21.23
CA ARG A 3 -5.69 1.84 20.32
C ARG A 3 -5.11 3.13 19.72
N ARG A 4 -4.34 3.90 20.51
CA ARG A 4 -3.69 5.14 20.05
C ARG A 4 -2.55 4.82 19.07
N LEU A 5 -1.71 3.85 19.39
CA LEU A 5 -0.62 3.41 18.52
C LEU A 5 -1.13 2.95 17.16
N ARG A 6 -2.20 2.13 17.14
CA ARG A 6 -2.84 1.68 15.88
C ARG A 6 -3.40 2.84 15.05
N LEU A 7 -3.99 3.83 15.71
CA LEU A 7 -4.52 5.02 15.05
C LEU A 7 -3.39 5.85 14.45
N VAL A 8 -2.36 6.19 15.23
CA VAL A 8 -1.24 7.02 14.78
C VAL A 8 -0.49 6.34 13.63
N SER A 9 -0.17 5.05 13.75
CA SER A 9 0.48 4.33 12.67
C SER A 9 -0.39 4.27 11.41
N GLY A 10 -1.70 4.04 11.55
CA GLY A 10 -2.63 4.08 10.43
C GLY A 10 -2.73 5.46 9.77
N LEU A 11 -2.69 6.55 10.53
CA LEU A 11 -2.72 7.91 10.00
C LEU A 11 -1.42 8.26 9.25
N VAL A 12 -0.26 7.84 9.74
CA VAL A 12 1.02 8.00 9.03
C VAL A 12 0.95 7.31 7.66
N LEU A 13 0.52 6.05 7.64
CA LEU A 13 0.36 5.30 6.39
C LEU A 13 -0.69 5.93 5.46
N PHE A 14 -1.80 6.42 6.02
CA PHE A 14 -2.83 7.09 5.23
C PHE A 14 -2.31 8.38 4.56
N VAL A 15 -1.55 9.20 5.29
CA VAL A 15 -0.94 10.43 4.73
C VAL A 15 0.05 10.09 3.62
N PHE A 16 0.83 9.01 3.79
CA PHE A 16 1.70 8.52 2.71
C PHE A 16 0.89 8.12 1.47
N VAL A 17 -0.17 7.30 1.62
CA VAL A 17 -1.01 6.89 0.47
C VAL A 17 -1.70 8.09 -0.19
N LEU A 18 -2.24 9.03 0.60
CA LEU A 18 -2.87 10.25 0.10
C LEU A 18 -1.88 11.08 -0.72
N THR A 19 -0.73 11.41 -0.15
CA THR A 19 0.30 12.20 -0.86
C THR A 19 0.83 11.47 -2.08
N HIS A 20 0.93 10.13 -2.03
CA HIS A 20 1.32 9.32 -3.17
C HIS A 20 0.31 9.39 -4.32
N PHE A 21 -0.99 9.37 -4.01
CA PHE A 21 -2.04 9.52 -5.03
C PHE A 21 -2.07 10.94 -5.60
N LEU A 22 -1.87 11.96 -4.76
CA LEU A 22 -1.76 13.35 -5.22
C LEU A 22 -0.57 13.54 -6.17
N ASN A 23 0.55 12.88 -5.94
CA ASN A 23 1.69 12.89 -6.86
C ASN A 23 1.28 12.32 -8.23
N HIS A 24 0.61 11.17 -8.29
CA HIS A 24 0.14 10.58 -9.55
C HIS A 24 -0.86 11.46 -10.31
N ALA A 25 -1.70 12.21 -9.58
CA ALA A 25 -2.67 13.12 -10.18
C ALA A 25 -2.02 14.27 -10.98
N LEU A 26 -0.74 14.60 -10.71
CA LEU A 26 0.01 15.59 -11.48
C LEU A 26 0.17 15.21 -12.96
N GLY A 27 0.06 13.91 -13.29
CA GLY A 27 0.10 13.42 -14.66
C GLY A 27 -1.07 13.87 -15.52
N LEU A 28 -2.14 14.42 -14.92
CA LEU A 28 -3.23 15.08 -15.65
C LEU A 28 -2.78 16.38 -16.32
N VAL A 29 -1.72 17.03 -15.80
CA VAL A 29 -1.19 18.28 -16.35
C VAL A 29 -0.20 17.99 -17.47
N SER A 30 0.90 17.30 -17.15
CA SER A 30 1.86 16.78 -18.14
C SER A 30 2.84 15.79 -17.49
N LEU A 31 3.59 15.06 -18.32
CA LEU A 31 4.67 14.19 -17.85
C LEU A 31 5.79 14.99 -17.15
N GLU A 32 6.12 16.17 -17.64
CA GLU A 32 7.15 17.05 -17.05
C GLU A 32 6.74 17.52 -15.66
N VAL A 33 5.48 17.94 -15.47
CA VAL A 33 4.95 18.36 -14.15
C VAL A 33 4.94 17.18 -13.18
N LEU A 34 4.58 16.00 -13.67
CA LEU A 34 4.60 14.77 -12.87
C LEU A 34 6.03 14.39 -12.42
N GLU A 35 7.01 14.45 -13.32
CA GLU A 35 8.42 14.22 -12.99
C GLU A 35 9.01 15.28 -12.06
N ALA A 36 8.68 16.56 -12.26
CA ALA A 36 9.12 17.64 -11.38
C ALA A 36 8.51 17.51 -9.98
N GLY A 37 7.21 17.20 -9.91
CA GLY A 37 6.49 16.93 -8.66
C GLY A 37 7.10 15.76 -7.89
N ARG A 38 7.44 14.67 -8.58
CA ARG A 38 8.10 13.49 -8.00
C ARG A 38 9.29 13.86 -7.14
N LEU A 39 10.12 14.82 -7.58
CA LEU A 39 11.32 15.23 -6.84
C LEU A 39 10.97 15.77 -5.45
N TRP A 40 9.93 16.59 -5.34
CA TRP A 40 9.46 17.14 -4.06
C TRP A 40 8.85 16.06 -3.16
N PHE A 41 8.02 15.19 -3.72
CA PHE A 41 7.43 14.09 -2.94
C PHE A 41 8.49 13.09 -2.47
N LEU A 42 9.46 12.74 -3.31
CA LEU A 42 10.58 11.88 -2.91
C LEU A 42 11.46 12.56 -1.86
N ALA A 43 11.77 13.85 -2.00
CA ALA A 43 12.53 14.58 -0.98
C ALA A 43 11.83 14.52 0.40
N PHE A 44 10.50 14.63 0.43
CA PHE A 44 9.73 14.49 1.66
C PHE A 44 9.70 13.04 2.18
N TRP A 45 9.31 12.05 1.37
CA TRP A 45 9.17 10.66 1.81
C TRP A 45 10.51 10.01 2.18
N ARG A 46 11.57 10.35 1.46
CA ARG A 46 12.93 9.82 1.64
C ARG A 46 13.76 10.62 2.65
N ALA A 47 13.19 11.67 3.26
CA ALA A 47 13.82 12.32 4.40
C ALA A 47 14.02 11.30 5.54
N PRO A 48 15.19 11.21 6.19
CA PRO A 48 15.50 10.12 7.14
C PRO A 48 14.46 9.93 8.24
N LEU A 49 13.97 11.02 8.83
CA LEU A 49 12.96 10.96 9.88
C LEU A 49 11.60 10.50 9.36
N VAL A 50 11.19 10.95 8.17
CA VAL A 50 9.93 10.55 7.54
C VAL A 50 9.99 9.08 7.14
N THR A 51 11.12 8.64 6.58
CA THR A 51 11.40 7.24 6.26
C THR A 51 11.33 6.35 7.51
N LEU A 52 12.00 6.74 8.60
CA LEU A 52 11.95 6.02 9.88
C LEU A 52 10.52 5.94 10.41
N MET A 53 9.80 7.07 10.39
CA MET A 53 8.41 7.12 10.83
C MET A 53 7.49 6.24 9.96
N LEU A 54 7.69 6.23 8.65
CA LEU A 54 6.87 5.48 7.70
C LEU A 54 7.08 3.96 7.86
N TYR A 55 8.33 3.49 7.87
CA TYR A 55 8.62 2.07 8.07
C TYR A 55 8.28 1.62 9.50
N GLY A 56 8.56 2.46 10.50
CA GLY A 56 8.14 2.20 11.88
C GLY A 56 6.62 2.09 12.02
N ALA A 57 5.87 2.99 11.38
CA ALA A 57 4.41 2.93 11.33
C ALA A 57 3.92 1.68 10.59
N LEU A 58 4.53 1.31 9.46
CA LEU A 58 4.19 0.11 8.70
C LEU A 58 4.34 -1.16 9.55
N LEU A 59 5.52 -1.35 10.15
CA LEU A 59 5.81 -2.51 11.00
C LEU A 59 4.89 -2.56 12.21
N LEU A 60 4.70 -1.42 12.90
CA LEU A 60 3.83 -1.34 14.06
C LEU A 60 2.36 -1.60 13.69
N HIS A 61 1.89 -1.04 12.58
CA HIS A 61 0.52 -1.24 12.11
C HIS A 61 0.26 -2.71 11.79
N LEU A 62 1.18 -3.35 11.06
CA LEU A 62 1.09 -4.77 10.71
C LEU A 62 1.14 -5.68 11.95
N ALA A 63 2.08 -5.43 12.86
CA ALA A 63 2.19 -6.19 14.11
C ALA A 63 0.93 -6.08 14.96
N LEU A 64 0.36 -4.87 15.09
CA LEU A 64 -0.89 -4.65 15.80
C LEU A 64 -2.10 -5.26 15.09
N ALA A 65 -2.09 -5.35 13.76
CA ALA A 65 -3.12 -6.03 12.98
C ALA A 65 -3.10 -7.55 13.23
N PHE A 66 -1.92 -8.19 13.18
CA PHE A 66 -1.78 -9.61 13.52
C PHE A 66 -2.13 -9.88 14.99
N TRP A 67 -1.72 -9.01 15.91
CA TRP A 67 -2.11 -9.12 17.31
C TRP A 67 -3.62 -9.02 17.49
N ALA A 68 -4.29 -8.09 16.80
CA ALA A 68 -5.74 -7.95 16.84
C ALA A 68 -6.44 -9.20 16.27
N LEU A 69 -5.92 -9.77 15.18
CA LEU A 69 -6.42 -11.01 14.59
C LEU A 69 -6.28 -12.19 15.56
N TYR A 70 -5.10 -12.38 16.15
CA TYR A 70 -4.84 -13.39 17.19
C TYR A 70 -5.80 -13.25 18.38
N ARG A 71 -6.03 -12.01 18.84
CA ARG A 71 -6.85 -11.73 20.03
C ARG A 71 -8.34 -11.94 19.78
N ARG A 72 -8.83 -11.80 18.54
CA ARG A 72 -10.26 -11.90 18.19
C ARG A 72 -10.84 -13.29 18.49
N ARG A 73 -11.99 -13.34 19.17
CA ARG A 73 -12.67 -14.61 19.55
C ARG A 73 -13.57 -15.18 18.45
N ARG A 74 -14.30 -14.33 17.72
CA ARG A 74 -15.21 -14.73 16.63
C ARG A 74 -14.84 -13.99 15.34
N LEU A 75 -14.82 -14.70 14.21
CA LEU A 75 -14.59 -14.11 12.89
C LEU A 75 -15.89 -13.68 12.18
N ALA A 76 -17.04 -13.94 12.77
CA ALA A 76 -18.28 -13.30 12.35
C ALA A 76 -18.16 -11.79 12.61
N MET A 77 -18.27 -10.99 11.56
CA MET A 77 -18.10 -9.55 11.62
C MET A 77 -19.00 -8.84 10.60
N PRO A 78 -19.38 -7.57 10.86
CA PRO A 78 -20.08 -6.77 9.86
C PRO A 78 -19.27 -6.64 8.57
N ALA A 79 -19.96 -6.47 7.44
CA ALA A 79 -19.33 -6.42 6.11
C ALA A 79 -18.17 -5.40 6.03
N LEU A 80 -18.35 -4.18 6.53
CA LEU A 80 -17.30 -3.16 6.51
C LEU A 80 -16.06 -3.54 7.33
N GLU A 81 -16.24 -4.25 8.44
CA GLU A 81 -15.11 -4.77 9.23
C GLU A 81 -14.38 -5.90 8.49
N ALA A 82 -15.12 -6.79 7.83
CA ALA A 82 -14.54 -7.82 6.96
C ALA A 82 -13.75 -7.20 5.81
N THR A 83 -14.33 -6.22 5.10
CA THR A 83 -13.67 -5.51 4.00
C THR A 83 -12.37 -4.86 4.48
N GLN A 84 -12.37 -4.17 5.62
CA GLN A 84 -11.16 -3.54 6.14
C GLN A 84 -10.08 -4.57 6.48
N LEU A 85 -10.45 -5.70 7.08
CA LEU A 85 -9.51 -6.77 7.40
C LEU A 85 -8.91 -7.41 6.14
N LEU A 86 -9.78 -7.78 5.19
CA LEU A 86 -9.37 -8.45 3.95
C LEU A 86 -8.48 -7.56 3.08
N THR A 87 -8.88 -6.30 2.87
CA THR A 87 -8.04 -5.32 2.16
C THR A 87 -6.72 -5.09 2.90
N GLY A 88 -6.75 -4.97 4.23
CA GLY A 88 -5.55 -4.83 5.06
C GLY A 88 -4.55 -5.97 4.92
N LEU A 89 -5.03 -7.22 4.85
CA LEU A 89 -4.20 -8.41 4.66
C LEU A 89 -3.74 -8.59 3.20
N ALA A 90 -4.50 -8.09 2.24
CA ALA A 90 -4.16 -8.17 0.81
C ALA A 90 -3.11 -7.12 0.39
N ILE A 91 -3.02 -5.97 1.06
CA ILE A 91 -2.09 -4.90 0.67
C ILE A 91 -0.61 -5.35 0.70
N PRO A 92 -0.06 -5.94 1.79
CA PRO A 92 1.36 -6.30 1.84
C PRO A 92 1.83 -7.22 0.69
N PRO A 93 1.15 -8.35 0.39
CA PRO A 93 1.56 -9.19 -0.73
C PRO A 93 1.36 -8.51 -2.09
N LEU A 94 0.39 -7.61 -2.24
CA LEU A 94 0.18 -6.89 -3.50
C LEU A 94 1.21 -5.77 -3.72
N VAL A 95 1.64 -5.06 -2.67
CA VAL A 95 2.52 -3.89 -2.80
C VAL A 95 4.01 -4.23 -2.83
N ILE A 96 4.42 -5.41 -2.34
CA ILE A 96 5.85 -5.72 -2.18
C ILE A 96 6.66 -5.59 -3.48
N LEU A 97 6.13 -6.06 -4.62
CA LEU A 97 6.81 -5.90 -5.90
C LEU A 97 6.96 -4.44 -6.31
N HIS A 98 5.97 -3.58 -5.99
CA HIS A 98 6.08 -2.15 -6.25
C HIS A 98 7.20 -1.53 -5.42
N LEU A 99 7.30 -1.90 -4.13
CA LEU A 99 8.38 -1.42 -3.25
C LEU A 99 9.75 -1.91 -3.72
N LEU A 100 9.86 -3.18 -4.12
CA LEU A 100 11.12 -3.75 -4.61
C LEU A 100 11.55 -3.16 -5.96
N GLY A 101 10.59 -2.98 -6.88
CA GLY A 101 10.83 -2.42 -8.20
C GLY A 101 11.02 -0.90 -8.23
N THR A 102 10.82 -0.20 -7.11
CA THR A 102 11.03 1.26 -7.03
C THR A 102 12.10 1.61 -6.01
N ARG A 103 11.75 1.59 -4.72
CA ARG A 103 12.62 1.99 -3.62
C ARG A 103 13.89 1.14 -3.53
N PHE A 104 13.75 -0.19 -3.54
CA PHE A 104 14.91 -1.08 -3.47
C PHE A 104 15.74 -1.00 -4.75
N ALA A 105 15.11 -1.01 -5.93
CA ALA A 105 15.82 -0.85 -7.20
C ALA A 105 16.63 0.46 -7.23
N ALA A 106 16.09 1.56 -6.72
CA ALA A 106 16.80 2.82 -6.66
C ALA A 106 17.97 2.82 -5.67
N GLU A 107 17.76 2.33 -4.45
CA GLU A 107 18.78 2.44 -3.40
C GLU A 107 19.86 1.36 -3.49
N VAL A 108 19.53 0.18 -4.01
CA VAL A 108 20.42 -0.99 -3.99
C VAL A 108 20.95 -1.33 -5.38
N LEU A 109 20.12 -1.15 -6.42
CA LEU A 109 20.49 -1.50 -7.79
C LEU A 109 20.91 -0.28 -8.63
N GLY A 110 20.77 0.93 -8.08
CA GLY A 110 21.11 2.18 -8.77
C GLY A 110 20.16 2.54 -9.91
N THR A 111 18.96 1.95 -9.95
CA THR A 111 17.94 2.27 -10.96
C THR A 111 17.33 3.64 -10.70
N GLN A 112 17.13 4.47 -11.73
CA GLN A 112 16.45 5.75 -11.55
C GLN A 112 14.93 5.54 -11.53
N ASP A 113 14.31 5.61 -10.34
CA ASP A 113 12.87 5.43 -10.13
C ASP A 113 12.03 6.65 -10.57
N SER A 114 12.12 6.97 -11.85
CA SER A 114 11.35 8.03 -12.53
C SER A 114 9.93 7.59 -12.88
N TYR A 115 9.07 8.55 -13.24
CA TYR A 115 7.77 8.21 -13.80
C TYR A 115 7.91 7.54 -15.16
N THR A 116 8.85 8.01 -15.98
CA THR A 116 9.21 7.38 -17.25
C THR A 116 9.56 5.90 -17.07
N TYR A 117 10.40 5.60 -16.08
CA TYR A 117 10.78 4.23 -15.71
C TYR A 117 9.57 3.35 -15.41
N ILE A 118 8.73 3.76 -14.45
CA ILE A 118 7.64 2.91 -13.97
C ILE A 118 6.52 2.78 -15.00
N LEU A 119 6.27 3.84 -15.79
CA LEU A 119 5.27 3.84 -16.86
C LEU A 119 5.70 2.97 -18.05
N LEU A 120 7.00 2.91 -18.37
CA LEU A 120 7.52 1.94 -19.34
C LEU A 120 7.36 0.49 -18.85
N ILE A 121 7.58 0.23 -17.56
CA ILE A 121 7.31 -1.10 -16.98
C ILE A 121 5.83 -1.45 -17.12
N PHE A 122 4.94 -0.53 -16.80
CA PHE A 122 3.50 -0.74 -16.82
C PHE A 122 2.96 -0.93 -18.23
N GLY A 123 3.33 -0.05 -19.15
CA GLY A 123 2.75 -0.02 -20.49
C GLY A 123 3.46 -0.92 -21.51
N LYS A 124 4.77 -1.15 -21.38
CA LYS A 124 5.59 -1.83 -22.41
C LYS A 124 6.17 -3.15 -21.93
N PHE A 125 6.84 -3.19 -20.79
CA PHE A 125 7.65 -4.36 -20.42
C PHE A 125 6.93 -5.43 -19.59
N LYS A 126 5.98 -5.05 -18.74
CA LYS A 126 5.28 -5.95 -17.81
C LYS A 126 3.77 -5.62 -17.76
N PRO A 127 3.00 -5.90 -18.83
CA PRO A 127 1.61 -5.45 -18.98
C PRO A 127 0.62 -6.01 -17.95
N LEU A 128 1.02 -7.00 -17.15
CA LEU A 128 0.20 -7.52 -16.05
C LEU A 128 0.39 -6.77 -14.72
N VAL A 129 1.53 -6.10 -14.54
CA VAL A 129 1.85 -5.34 -13.31
C VAL A 129 0.88 -4.18 -13.05
N PRO A 130 0.39 -3.42 -14.05
CA PRO A 130 -0.60 -2.36 -13.83
C PRO A 130 -1.86 -2.83 -13.12
N PHE A 131 -2.39 -4.01 -13.46
CA PHE A 131 -3.59 -4.55 -12.81
C PHE A 131 -3.34 -4.83 -11.32
N ARG A 132 -2.15 -5.32 -10.97
CA ARG A 132 -1.74 -5.46 -9.57
C ARG A 132 -1.67 -4.11 -8.87
N GLN A 133 -1.14 -3.07 -9.52
CA GLN A 133 -1.09 -1.73 -8.92
C GLN A 133 -2.46 -1.09 -8.77
N LEU A 134 -3.36 -1.30 -9.73
CA LEU A 134 -4.77 -0.90 -9.61
C LEU A 134 -5.43 -1.56 -8.39
N ALA A 135 -5.15 -2.85 -8.16
CA ALA A 135 -5.63 -3.55 -6.97
C ALA A 135 -5.03 -2.97 -5.67
N VAL A 136 -3.71 -2.71 -5.63
CA VAL A 136 -3.06 -2.05 -4.48
C VAL A 136 -3.71 -0.70 -4.19
N MET A 137 -3.88 0.14 -5.21
CA MET A 137 -4.46 1.47 -5.06
C MET A 137 -5.88 1.39 -4.49
N THR A 138 -6.71 0.53 -5.08
CA THR A 138 -8.10 0.34 -4.64
C THR A 138 -8.16 -0.17 -3.20
N PHE A 139 -7.35 -1.19 -2.87
CA PHE A 139 -7.39 -1.82 -1.56
C PHE A 139 -6.81 -0.92 -0.47
N ALA A 140 -5.67 -0.28 -0.71
CA ALA A 140 -5.06 0.66 0.24
C ALA A 140 -5.96 1.85 0.53
N TRP A 141 -6.58 2.42 -0.51
CA TRP A 141 -7.48 3.55 -0.36
C TRP A 141 -8.77 3.19 0.36
N THR A 142 -9.38 2.06 -0.01
CA THR A 142 -10.59 1.54 0.66
C THR A 142 -10.30 1.22 2.13
N HIS A 143 -9.20 0.51 2.41
CA HIS A 143 -8.76 0.20 3.77
C HIS A 143 -8.59 1.46 4.63
N GLY A 144 -7.91 2.47 4.07
CA GLY A 144 -7.68 3.76 4.70
C GLY A 144 -8.98 4.52 4.98
N CYS A 145 -9.86 4.63 3.97
CA CYS A 145 -11.14 5.32 4.09
C CYS A 145 -12.06 4.69 5.15
N ILE A 146 -12.15 3.35 5.22
CA ILE A 146 -12.91 2.66 6.27
C ILE A 146 -12.30 2.94 7.65
N GLY A 147 -10.97 2.93 7.76
CA GLY A 147 -10.27 3.25 9.00
C GLY A 147 -10.54 4.66 9.50
N LEU A 148 -10.46 5.64 8.60
CA LEU A 148 -10.82 7.03 8.90
C LEU A 148 -12.28 7.15 9.29
N HIS A 149 -13.20 6.52 8.56
CA HIS A 149 -14.62 6.55 8.88
C HIS A 149 -14.91 6.01 10.29
N TYR A 150 -14.32 4.86 10.66
CA TYR A 150 -14.49 4.31 12.01
C TYR A 150 -13.90 5.18 13.12
N TRP A 151 -12.86 5.95 12.82
CA TRP A 151 -12.30 6.92 13.76
C TRP A 151 -13.15 8.19 13.87
N LEU A 152 -13.56 8.76 12.74
CA LEU A 152 -14.19 10.08 12.64
C LEU A 152 -15.69 10.06 12.92
N ARG A 153 -16.39 8.93 12.74
CA ARG A 153 -17.86 8.84 12.95
C ARG A 153 -18.35 9.24 14.34
N PHE A 154 -17.46 9.25 15.34
CA PHE A 154 -17.77 9.67 16.71
C PHE A 154 -17.47 11.15 16.97
N ARG A 155 -17.00 11.90 15.97
CA ARG A 155 -16.71 13.33 16.08
C ARG A 155 -17.95 14.15 15.69
N PRO A 156 -18.37 15.13 16.51
CA PRO A 156 -19.60 15.88 16.27
C PRO A 156 -19.58 16.70 14.97
N TRP A 157 -18.39 17.05 14.47
CA TRP A 157 -18.22 17.78 13.21
C TRP A 157 -18.21 16.89 11.96
N TYR A 158 -17.98 15.58 12.09
CA TYR A 158 -17.84 14.70 10.93
C TYR A 158 -19.11 14.58 10.07
N PRO A 159 -20.34 14.52 10.64
CA PRO A 159 -21.56 14.55 9.84
C PRO A 159 -21.66 15.78 8.91
N ARG A 160 -21.14 16.93 9.33
CA ARG A 160 -21.18 18.19 8.56
C ARG A 160 -20.27 18.14 7.32
N ILE A 161 -19.15 17.44 7.39
CA ILE A 161 -18.19 17.33 6.28
C ILE A 161 -18.26 15.99 5.54
N ARG A 162 -19.20 15.10 5.91
CA ARG A 162 -19.24 13.73 5.39
C ARG A 162 -19.34 13.68 3.86
N LEU A 163 -20.09 14.60 3.25
CA LEU A 163 -20.21 14.70 1.79
C LEU A 163 -18.89 15.13 1.14
N MET A 164 -18.18 16.09 1.72
CA MET A 164 -16.85 16.50 1.24
C MET A 164 -15.84 15.35 1.39
N ALA A 165 -15.87 14.64 2.52
CA ALA A 165 -15.02 13.48 2.75
C ALA A 165 -15.32 12.34 1.76
N PHE A 166 -16.60 12.13 1.41
CA PHE A 166 -17.01 11.18 0.37
C PHE A 166 -16.54 11.62 -1.02
N ALA A 167 -16.69 12.90 -1.36
CA ALA A 167 -16.19 13.44 -2.63
C ALA A 167 -14.68 13.26 -2.74
N ALA A 168 -13.91 13.54 -1.68
CA ALA A 168 -12.47 13.27 -1.65
C ALA A 168 -12.14 11.78 -1.77
N ALA A 169 -12.88 10.92 -1.06
CA ALA A 169 -12.71 9.47 -1.14
C ALA A 169 -12.97 8.92 -2.56
N LEU A 170 -13.86 9.55 -3.32
CA LEU A 170 -14.14 9.19 -4.71
C LEU A 170 -13.11 9.79 -5.69
N LEU A 171 -12.87 11.10 -5.61
CA LEU A 171 -12.12 11.84 -6.62
C LEU A 171 -10.62 11.59 -6.56
N VAL A 172 -10.01 11.48 -5.37
CA VAL A 172 -8.56 11.32 -5.23
C VAL A 172 -8.02 10.09 -5.99
N PRO A 173 -8.55 8.87 -5.82
CA PRO A 173 -8.06 7.72 -6.59
C PRO A 173 -8.37 7.83 -8.09
N VAL A 174 -9.50 8.43 -8.47
CA VAL A 174 -9.86 8.62 -9.89
C VAL A 174 -8.88 9.56 -10.58
N LEU A 175 -8.57 10.71 -9.96
CA LEU A 175 -7.61 11.67 -10.49
C LEU A 175 -6.20 11.08 -10.56
N ALA A 176 -5.79 10.30 -9.56
CA ALA A 176 -4.50 9.60 -9.56
C ALA A 176 -4.38 8.59 -10.71
N LEU A 177 -5.43 7.78 -10.94
CA LEU A 177 -5.46 6.79 -12.02
C LEU A 177 -5.47 7.47 -13.40
N LEU A 178 -6.28 8.51 -13.58
CA LEU A 178 -6.31 9.26 -14.83
C LEU A 178 -4.97 9.95 -15.11
N GLY A 179 -4.33 10.53 -14.10
CA GLY A 179 -3.01 11.14 -14.24
C GLY A 179 -1.93 10.13 -14.66
N ALA A 180 -1.90 8.96 -14.01
CA ALA A 180 -1.01 7.87 -14.41
C ALA A 180 -1.29 7.35 -15.82
N PHE A 181 -2.57 7.26 -16.22
CA PHE A 181 -2.96 6.81 -17.55
C PHE A 181 -2.55 7.81 -18.65
N VAL A 182 -2.83 9.10 -18.46
CA VAL A 182 -2.46 10.17 -19.40
C VAL A 182 -0.95 10.20 -19.60
N ALA A 183 -0.18 10.25 -18.50
CA ALA A 183 1.28 10.23 -18.56
C ALA A 183 1.82 8.93 -19.19
N GLY A 184 1.20 7.78 -18.87
CA GLY A 184 1.59 6.48 -19.43
C GLY A 184 1.42 6.41 -20.94
N ARG A 185 0.31 6.97 -21.47
CA ARG A 185 0.09 7.09 -22.91
C ARG A 185 1.17 7.95 -23.57
N ASP A 186 1.57 9.06 -22.94
CA ASP A 186 2.58 9.95 -23.49
C ASP A 186 3.97 9.30 -23.49
N VAL A 187 4.33 8.57 -22.44
CA VAL A 187 5.55 7.74 -22.39
C VAL A 187 5.53 6.65 -23.46
N LEU A 188 4.41 5.97 -23.67
CA LEU A 188 4.31 4.93 -24.70
C LEU A 188 4.46 5.48 -26.12
N ARG A 189 3.94 6.69 -26.39
CA ARG A 189 4.15 7.38 -27.67
C ARG A 189 5.63 7.68 -27.90
N LEU A 190 6.34 8.17 -26.88
CA LEU A 190 7.79 8.39 -26.98
C LEU A 190 8.55 7.08 -27.20
N ALA A 191 8.08 5.99 -26.60
CA ALA A 191 8.66 4.65 -26.74
C ALA A 191 8.41 3.97 -28.09
N GLU A 192 7.68 4.62 -29.01
CA GLU A 192 7.57 4.20 -30.42
C GLU A 192 8.86 4.48 -31.20
N ASP A 193 9.63 5.51 -30.80
CA ASP A 193 10.97 5.76 -31.32
C ASP A 193 11.99 4.81 -30.66
N PRO A 194 12.60 3.87 -31.41
CA PRO A 194 13.56 2.94 -30.86
C PRO A 194 14.82 3.61 -30.31
N ALA A 195 15.27 4.71 -30.92
CA ALA A 195 16.48 5.42 -30.49
C ALA A 195 16.24 6.12 -29.15
N TRP A 196 15.07 6.74 -28.98
CA TRP A 196 14.66 7.30 -27.70
C TRP A 196 14.57 6.22 -26.61
N LEU A 197 13.95 5.07 -26.93
CA LEU A 197 13.77 3.99 -25.97
C LEU A 197 15.12 3.42 -25.49
N GLU A 198 16.05 3.16 -26.40
CA GLU A 198 17.38 2.66 -26.07
C GLU A 198 18.14 3.64 -25.17
N ALA A 199 18.14 4.93 -25.55
CA ALA A 199 18.79 5.98 -24.76
C ALA A 199 18.18 6.10 -23.34
N VAL A 200 16.86 5.99 -23.22
CA VAL A 200 16.16 6.06 -21.94
C VAL A 200 16.41 4.84 -21.07
N VAL A 201 16.39 3.63 -21.64
CA VAL A 201 16.68 2.40 -20.90
C VAL A 201 18.10 2.41 -20.36
N ALA A 202 19.08 2.84 -21.17
CA ALA A 202 20.46 3.00 -20.75
C ALA A 202 20.60 4.06 -19.63
N ARG A 203 19.98 5.23 -19.79
CA ARG A 203 20.05 6.34 -18.81
C ARG A 203 19.41 5.97 -17.47
N LEU A 204 18.28 5.26 -17.48
CA LEU A 204 17.52 4.94 -16.27
C LEU A 204 18.09 3.74 -15.51
N ASN A 205 19.11 3.05 -16.05
CA ASN A 205 19.75 1.89 -15.44
C ASN A 205 18.71 0.82 -15.03
N PHE A 206 17.93 0.35 -16.00
CA PHE A 206 16.95 -0.71 -15.77
C PHE A 206 17.62 -1.96 -15.21
N ALA A 207 16.94 -2.63 -14.28
CA ALA A 207 17.41 -3.89 -13.70
C ALA A 207 17.69 -4.92 -14.80
N ASP A 208 18.92 -5.45 -14.79
CA ASP A 208 19.33 -6.55 -15.65
C ASP A 208 18.72 -7.90 -15.21
N ALA A 209 19.08 -8.98 -15.91
CA ALA A 209 18.52 -10.29 -15.62
C ALA A 209 18.82 -10.77 -14.18
N GLU A 210 20.03 -10.51 -13.68
CA GLU A 210 20.42 -10.91 -12.33
C GLU A 210 19.66 -10.13 -11.26
N ALA A 211 19.54 -8.81 -11.44
CA ALA A 211 18.78 -7.93 -10.57
C ALA A 211 17.29 -8.30 -10.55
N LEU A 212 16.69 -8.64 -11.70
CA LEU A 212 15.30 -9.11 -11.78
C LEU A 212 15.11 -10.44 -11.05
N LEU A 213 16.06 -11.38 -11.14
CA LEU A 213 16.03 -12.63 -10.37
C LEU A 213 16.15 -12.37 -8.86
N LEU A 214 16.97 -11.40 -8.43
CA LEU A 214 17.04 -10.98 -7.04
C LEU A 214 15.70 -10.41 -6.54
N ILE A 215 15.10 -9.48 -7.30
CA ILE A 215 13.78 -8.93 -6.97
C ILE A 215 12.73 -10.04 -6.83
N GLY A 216 12.70 -10.99 -7.77
CA GLY A 216 11.78 -12.13 -7.72
C GLY A 216 12.01 -13.03 -6.50
N ARG A 217 13.27 -13.30 -6.13
CA ARG A 217 13.59 -14.08 -4.91
C ARG A 217 13.16 -13.35 -3.64
N LEU A 218 13.39 -12.04 -3.55
CA LEU A 218 12.98 -11.23 -2.40
C LEU A 218 11.47 -11.16 -2.29
N GLU A 219 10.77 -10.96 -3.40
CA GLU A 219 9.30 -11.02 -3.44
C GLU A 219 8.80 -12.38 -2.93
N ASN A 220 9.28 -13.48 -3.50
CA ASN A 220 8.85 -14.82 -3.10
C ASN A 220 9.14 -15.10 -1.63
N GLY A 221 10.34 -14.74 -1.14
CA GLY A 221 10.71 -14.88 0.26
C GLY A 221 9.78 -14.08 1.19
N PHE A 222 9.45 -12.84 0.80
CA PHE A 222 8.49 -12.02 1.53
C PHE A 222 7.09 -12.67 1.56
N LEU A 223 6.59 -13.14 0.41
CA LEU A 223 5.27 -13.77 0.32
C LEU A 223 5.19 -15.02 1.19
N VAL A 224 6.19 -15.90 1.10
CA VAL A 224 6.28 -17.11 1.94
C VAL A 224 6.31 -16.73 3.41
N GLY A 225 7.16 -15.79 3.81
CA GLY A 225 7.24 -15.33 5.20
C GLY A 225 5.94 -14.72 5.72
N PHE A 226 5.29 -13.87 4.91
CA PHE A 226 4.02 -13.23 5.24
C PHE A 226 2.90 -14.25 5.44
N PHE A 227 2.73 -15.18 4.49
CA PHE A 227 1.68 -16.20 4.58
C PHE A 227 1.97 -17.25 5.66
N ALA A 228 3.23 -17.60 5.90
CA ALA A 228 3.63 -18.46 7.01
C ALA A 228 3.29 -17.80 8.36
N LEU A 229 3.60 -16.51 8.53
CA LEU A 229 3.25 -15.77 9.74
C LEU A 229 1.74 -15.64 9.94
N LEU A 230 0.99 -15.33 8.87
CA LEU A 230 -0.47 -15.30 8.91
C LEU A 230 -1.05 -16.67 9.31
N GLY A 231 -0.55 -17.75 8.69
CA GLY A 231 -0.93 -19.12 9.02
C GLY A 231 -0.64 -19.46 10.49
N LEU A 232 0.54 -19.12 10.98
CA LEU A 232 0.93 -19.29 12.38
C LEU A 232 -0.03 -18.55 13.34
N VAL A 233 -0.34 -17.28 13.05
CA VAL A 233 -1.28 -16.48 13.85
C VAL A 233 -2.66 -17.13 13.92
N LEU A 234 -3.17 -17.64 12.79
CA LEU A 234 -4.45 -18.33 12.73
C LEU A 234 -4.42 -19.66 13.50
N CYS A 235 -3.36 -20.46 13.36
CA CYS A 235 -3.17 -21.70 14.11
C CYS A 235 -3.12 -21.46 15.62
N LEU A 236 -2.32 -20.48 16.06
CA LEU A 236 -2.20 -20.10 17.47
C LEU A 236 -3.53 -19.58 18.02
N ARG A 237 -4.31 -18.86 17.22
CA ARG A 237 -5.66 -18.42 17.60
C ARG A 237 -6.59 -19.61 17.84
N VAL A 238 -6.65 -20.56 16.90
CA VAL A 238 -7.48 -21.77 17.03
C VAL A 238 -7.09 -22.58 18.26
N LEU A 239 -5.77 -22.78 18.47
CA LEU A 239 -5.25 -23.49 19.63
C LEU A 239 -5.63 -22.79 20.95
N ARG A 240 -5.51 -21.46 21.01
CA ARG A 240 -5.91 -20.66 22.18
C ARG A 240 -7.41 -20.83 22.46
N ASP A 241 -8.26 -20.71 21.44
CA ASP A 241 -9.71 -20.81 21.59
C ASP A 241 -10.13 -22.23 22.03
N TRP A 242 -9.48 -23.26 21.50
CA TRP A 242 -9.66 -24.65 21.92
C TRP A 242 -9.24 -24.88 23.38
N ARG A 243 -8.07 -24.37 23.80
CA ARG A 243 -7.61 -24.46 25.20
C ARG A 243 -8.57 -23.75 26.15
N ALA A 244 -9.07 -22.59 25.76
CA ALA A 244 -10.04 -21.82 26.57
C ALA A 244 -11.35 -22.58 26.76
N ARG A 245 -11.85 -23.30 25.74
CA ARG A 245 -13.05 -24.15 25.85
C ARG A 245 -12.81 -25.36 26.77
N ARG A 246 -11.61 -25.96 26.74
CA ARG A 246 -11.26 -27.11 27.59
C ARG A 246 -11.02 -26.76 29.06
N ARG A 247 -10.62 -25.53 29.38
CA ARG A 247 -10.35 -25.08 30.76
C ARG A 247 -11.58 -24.61 31.53
N GLY A 248 -12.79 -24.92 31.04
CA GLY A 248 -14.05 -24.71 31.75
C GLY A 248 -14.73 -23.37 31.44
N ALA A 249 -16.00 -23.45 31.06
CA ALA A 249 -16.91 -22.32 31.16
C ALA A 249 -17.08 -21.99 32.65
N ALA A 250 -16.69 -20.77 33.06
CA ALA A 250 -17.07 -20.28 34.37
C ALA A 250 -18.61 -20.18 34.40
N TYR A 251 -19.25 -21.02 35.20
CA TYR A 251 -20.67 -20.89 35.50
C TYR A 251 -20.85 -19.60 36.30
N LEU A 252 -21.47 -18.59 35.68
CA LEU A 252 -21.95 -17.40 36.37
C LEU A 252 -23.28 -17.79 37.04
N THR A 253 -23.24 -18.10 38.33
CA THR A 253 -24.45 -18.14 39.16
C THR A 253 -24.82 -16.71 39.53
N TYR A 254 -26.02 -16.28 39.13
CA TYR A 254 -26.63 -15.05 39.65
C TYR A 254 -27.32 -15.37 40.99
N PRO A 255 -27.21 -14.49 42.01
CA PRO A 255 -28.03 -14.58 43.22
C PRO A 255 -29.51 -14.28 42.93
#